data_AF-A0A6G0U3T8-F1
#
_entry.id   AF-A0A6G0U3T8-F1
#
_cell.length_a   1.000
_cell.length_b   1.000
_cell.length_c   1.000
_cell.angle_alpha   90.00
_cell.angle_beta   90.00
_cell.angle_gamma   90.00
#
_symmetry.space_group_name_H-M   'P 1'
#
loop_
_entity.id
_entity.type
_entity.pdbx_description
1 polymer ?
#
loop_
_entity_poly.entity_id
_entity_poly.type
_entity_poly.pdbx_seq_one_letter_code
_entity_poly.pdbx_strand_id
1 'polypeptide(L)'
;MSEEREFDCSVTFVADIVIRWSCRRGPEHFRRKRNANMLADVNMDLMILNNKMYLLDGSFISGITPYVDIDSVMKHPLWGLHLLLNNEDAIICSHKDIRSGADFLTTVTYQVSIGGFQKYLNLDYDQSYELIKKSVMVCRQAITEENVEASKQNIQIMGSVGPYGASLELYNWHKPRIQALVKARVDITLFETIPSIIEATVLLNILTEFPNQKA
;
A
#
# COMPACT_ATOMS: atom_id res chain seq x y z
N MET A 1 -2.28 35.31 18.41
CA MET A 1 -2.38 34.04 19.16
C MET A 1 -3.32 33.14 18.38
N SER A 2 -2.75 32.25 17.59
CA SER A 2 -3.48 31.21 16.85
C SER A 2 -2.61 29.97 16.96
N GLU A 3 -3.11 28.97 17.68
CA GLU A 3 -2.42 27.74 18.07
C GLU A 3 -2.01 26.93 16.84
N GLU A 4 -0.71 26.60 16.76
CA GLU A 4 -0.20 25.54 15.89
C GLU A 4 -0.63 24.20 16.50
N ARG A 5 -1.41 23.41 15.76
CA ARG A 5 -1.76 22.04 16.13
C ARG A 5 -0.63 21.11 15.73
N GLU A 6 0.05 20.53 16.71
CA GLU A 6 0.95 19.39 16.53
C GLU A 6 0.18 18.19 15.98
N PHE A 7 0.71 17.60 14.90
CA PHE A 7 0.14 16.44 14.22
C PHE A 7 0.87 15.17 14.67
N ASP A 8 0.14 14.24 15.30
CA ASP A 8 0.64 12.90 15.62
C ASP A 8 0.02 11.89 14.64
N CYS A 9 0.71 11.63 13.53
CA CYS A 9 0.41 10.55 12.60
C CYS A 9 1.72 9.80 12.33
N SER A 10 1.82 8.57 12.83
CA SER A 10 2.95 7.69 12.59
C SER A 10 2.85 7.07 11.19
N VAL A 11 3.33 7.80 10.18
CA VAL A 11 3.52 7.27 8.82
C VAL A 11 4.79 6.44 8.81
N THR A 12 4.68 5.12 8.63
CA THR A 12 5.86 4.24 8.50
C THR A 12 6.13 4.01 7.03
N PHE A 13 7.11 4.71 6.46
CA PHE A 13 7.56 4.46 5.10
C PHE A 13 8.21 3.07 5.00
N VAL A 14 7.53 2.10 4.39
CA VAL A 14 8.16 0.85 3.94
C VAL A 14 8.90 1.17 2.64
N ALA A 15 10.19 1.49 2.77
CA ALA A 15 11.05 1.66 1.61
C ALA A 15 11.51 0.29 1.11
N ASP A 16 11.05 -0.10 -0.07
CA ASP A 16 11.75 -1.08 -0.90
C ASP A 16 13.22 -0.64 -1.03
N ILE A 17 14.12 -1.51 -0.56
CA ILE A 17 15.57 -1.56 -0.78
C ILE A 17 16.15 -0.27 -1.38
N VAL A 18 16.54 0.68 -0.52
CA VAL A 18 17.31 1.86 -0.93
C VAL A 18 18.74 1.42 -1.28
N ILE A 19 19.04 1.26 -2.57
CA ILE A 19 20.41 1.33 -3.06
C ILE A 19 20.87 2.78 -2.91
N ARG A 20 21.73 3.00 -1.92
CA ARG A 20 22.34 4.29 -1.59
C ARG A 20 23.27 4.76 -2.71
N TRP A 21 22.83 5.72 -3.54
CA TRP A 21 23.73 6.49 -4.40
C TRP A 21 24.34 7.64 -3.60
N SER A 22 25.62 7.48 -3.23
CA SER A 22 26.41 8.49 -2.52
C SER A 22 27.06 9.45 -3.51
N CYS A 23 26.51 10.66 -3.65
CA CYS A 23 27.23 11.76 -4.28
C CYS A 23 28.04 12.49 -3.20
N ARG A 24 29.38 12.41 -3.29
CA ARG A 24 30.31 13.04 -2.32
C ARG A 24 30.28 14.56 -2.47
N ARG A 25 30.30 15.23 -1.31
CA ARG A 25 30.34 16.68 -1.07
C ARG A 25 31.48 17.41 -1.82
N GLY A 26 31.19 18.64 -2.25
CA GLY A 26 32.17 19.74 -2.33
C GLY A 26 32.14 20.62 -1.07
N PRO A 27 33.15 21.47 -0.79
CA PRO A 27 33.44 21.97 0.54
C PRO A 27 32.90 23.37 0.87
N GLU A 28 32.52 23.50 2.15
CA GLU A 28 32.51 24.65 3.06
C GLU A 28 32.02 26.05 2.65
N HIS A 29 31.03 26.58 3.39
CA HIS A 29 31.15 27.82 4.21
C HIS A 29 29.76 28.34 4.63
N PHE A 30 29.27 27.96 5.83
CA PHE A 30 28.49 28.88 6.67
C PHE A 30 28.46 28.41 8.13
N ARG A 31 29.22 29.11 8.97
CA ARG A 31 29.29 28.89 10.42
C ARG A 31 28.19 29.74 11.07
N ARG A 32 27.09 29.14 11.53
CA ARG A 32 26.14 29.79 12.44
C ARG A 32 26.01 29.01 13.75
N LYS A 33 25.89 29.78 14.83
CA LYS A 33 26.12 29.47 16.24
C LYS A 33 25.34 28.25 16.74
N ARG A 34 26.00 27.41 17.55
CA ARG A 34 25.37 26.36 18.36
C ARG A 34 24.44 27.02 19.38
N ASN A 35 23.14 26.87 19.22
CA ASN A 35 22.18 27.00 20.32
C ASN A 35 22.05 25.61 20.96
N ALA A 36 22.35 25.51 22.25
CA ALA A 36 22.41 24.27 23.01
C ALA A 36 21.03 23.75 23.47
N ASN A 37 19.93 24.16 22.84
CA ASN A 37 18.56 23.73 23.18
C ASN A 37 17.81 23.26 21.93
N MET A 38 18.33 22.25 21.24
CA MET A 38 17.66 21.59 20.11
C MET A 38 17.83 20.07 20.19
N LEU A 39 17.71 19.54 21.41
CA LEU A 39 17.83 18.11 21.75
C LEU A 39 16.50 17.51 22.26
N ALA A 40 15.36 18.13 21.92
CA ALA A 40 14.05 17.65 22.35
C ALA A 40 13.18 17.03 21.23
N ASP A 41 13.36 17.42 19.96
CA ASP A 41 12.30 17.20 18.97
C ASP A 41 12.68 16.30 17.80
N VAL A 42 13.25 15.13 18.08
CA VAL A 42 13.05 14.03 17.14
C VAL A 42 12.87 12.73 17.90
N ASN A 43 11.60 12.40 18.15
CA ASN A 43 11.12 11.08 18.57
C ASN A 43 11.32 10.02 17.45
N MET A 44 12.35 10.16 16.60
CA MET A 44 12.74 9.19 15.56
C MET A 44 13.38 7.94 16.17
N ASP A 45 13.89 8.03 17.39
CA ASP A 45 14.67 6.96 18.01
C ASP A 45 13.79 5.79 18.53
N LEU A 46 12.49 6.00 18.80
CA LEU A 46 11.64 4.95 19.37
C LEU A 46 11.18 3.89 18.37
N MET A 47 11.01 4.23 17.08
CA MET A 47 10.61 3.24 16.06
C MET A 47 11.78 2.36 15.59
N ILE A 48 13.01 2.87 15.62
CA ILE A 48 14.21 2.08 15.30
C ILE A 48 14.56 1.08 16.42
N LEU A 49 14.02 1.28 17.64
CA LEU A 49 14.29 0.43 18.81
C LEU A 49 13.45 -0.85 18.90
N ASN A 50 12.46 -1.06 18.02
CA ASN A 50 11.73 -2.32 17.97
C ASN A 50 12.37 -3.22 16.90
N ASN A 51 13.34 -4.05 17.29
CA ASN A 51 14.09 -5.00 16.44
C ASN A 51 13.23 -6.10 15.77
N LYS A 52 11.90 -5.95 15.70
CA LYS A 52 11.02 -6.89 15.03
C LYS A 52 11.00 -6.59 13.53
N MET A 53 11.71 -7.41 12.77
CA MET A 53 11.61 -7.42 11.31
C MET A 53 10.31 -8.11 10.91
N TYR A 54 9.60 -7.52 9.96
CA TYR A 54 8.39 -8.10 9.37
C TYR A 54 8.64 -8.48 7.92
N LEU A 55 8.04 -9.58 7.47
CA LEU A 55 8.13 -10.05 6.10
C LEU A 55 6.88 -9.67 5.31
N LEU A 56 7.07 -8.89 4.24
CA LEU A 56 6.03 -8.65 3.23
C LEU A 56 5.95 -9.83 2.26
N ASP A 57 4.81 -10.01 1.62
CA ASP A 57 4.67 -10.96 0.52
C ASP A 57 5.46 -10.55 -0.73
N GLY A 58 5.46 -11.45 -1.72
CA GLY A 58 6.21 -11.29 -2.96
C GLY A 58 5.39 -10.65 -4.08
N SER A 59 5.94 -10.68 -5.29
CA SER A 59 5.23 -10.17 -6.47
C SER A 59 3.98 -11.01 -6.76
N PHE A 60 2.84 -10.34 -6.83
CA PHE A 60 1.57 -10.93 -7.24
C PHE A 60 1.66 -11.65 -8.59
N ILE A 61 2.32 -11.04 -9.58
CA ILE A 61 2.44 -11.61 -10.93
C ILE A 61 3.18 -12.94 -10.93
N SER A 62 4.28 -13.05 -10.17
CA SER A 62 4.97 -14.34 -10.04
C SER A 62 4.12 -15.39 -9.33
N GLY A 63 3.33 -14.98 -8.33
CA GLY A 63 2.48 -15.90 -7.56
C GLY A 63 1.31 -16.48 -8.37
N ILE A 64 0.75 -15.73 -9.32
CA ILE A 64 -0.34 -16.24 -10.17
C ILE A 64 0.13 -17.06 -11.37
N THR A 65 1.41 -16.97 -11.76
CA THR A 65 1.95 -17.62 -12.98
C THR A 65 1.64 -19.12 -13.09
N PRO A 66 1.62 -19.92 -12.01
CA PRO A 66 1.24 -21.33 -12.08
C PRO A 66 -0.23 -21.59 -12.45
N TYR A 67 -1.11 -20.59 -12.34
CA TYR A 67 -2.57 -20.74 -12.42
C TYR A 67 -3.19 -20.08 -13.65
N VAL A 68 -2.42 -19.28 -14.40
CA VAL A 68 -2.93 -18.46 -15.50
C VAL A 68 -1.96 -18.43 -16.68
N ASP A 69 -2.48 -18.12 -17.88
CA ASP A 69 -1.65 -17.72 -19.00
C ASP A 69 -1.16 -16.28 -18.79
N ILE A 70 0.10 -16.13 -18.40
CA ILE A 70 0.71 -14.84 -18.09
C ILE A 70 0.71 -13.88 -19.29
N ASP A 71 0.84 -14.39 -20.52
CA ASP A 71 0.85 -13.56 -21.72
C ASP A 71 -0.53 -12.91 -21.94
N SER A 72 -1.60 -13.62 -21.61
CA SER A 72 -2.96 -13.07 -21.62
C SER A 72 -3.14 -12.01 -20.55
N VAL A 73 -2.66 -12.28 -19.33
CA VAL A 73 -2.78 -11.37 -18.20
C VAL A 73 -2.06 -10.04 -18.42
N MET A 74 -0.84 -10.09 -18.96
CA MET A 74 0.00 -8.91 -19.18
C MET A 74 -0.48 -8.03 -20.35
N LYS A 75 -1.26 -8.59 -21.28
CA LYS A 75 -1.89 -7.82 -22.38
C LYS A 75 -3.08 -6.98 -21.90
N HIS A 76 -3.68 -7.31 -20.76
CA HIS A 76 -4.81 -6.56 -20.22
C HIS A 76 -4.34 -5.26 -19.55
N PRO A 77 -4.95 -4.08 -19.80
CA PRO A 77 -4.54 -2.80 -19.19
C PRO A 77 -4.63 -2.70 -17.66
N LEU A 78 -5.21 -3.71 -17.01
CA LEU A 78 -5.40 -3.81 -15.56
C LEU A 78 -4.71 -5.09 -15.08
N TRP A 79 -3.38 -5.14 -15.17
CA TRP A 79 -2.59 -6.37 -15.03
C TRP A 79 -3.06 -7.24 -13.85
N GLY A 80 -3.54 -8.44 -14.17
CA GLY A 80 -4.04 -9.44 -13.22
C GLY A 80 -5.27 -9.06 -12.38
N LEU A 81 -5.69 -7.80 -12.38
CA LEU A 81 -6.82 -7.31 -11.61
C LEU A 81 -8.17 -7.80 -12.18
N HIS A 82 -8.25 -7.98 -13.49
CA HIS A 82 -9.40 -8.60 -14.15
C HIS A 82 -9.64 -10.05 -13.67
N LEU A 83 -8.63 -10.70 -13.08
CA LEU A 83 -8.77 -12.04 -12.51
C LEU A 83 -9.69 -12.04 -11.28
N LEU A 84 -9.90 -10.90 -10.59
CA LEU A 84 -10.90 -10.80 -9.52
C LEU A 84 -12.33 -11.10 -10.01
N LEU A 85 -12.59 -10.92 -11.31
CA LEU A 85 -13.85 -11.31 -11.96
C LEU A 85 -13.78 -12.68 -12.61
N ASN A 86 -12.69 -12.96 -13.32
CA ASN A 86 -12.64 -14.08 -14.27
C ASN A 86 -11.95 -15.34 -13.72
N ASN A 87 -11.13 -15.21 -12.68
CA ASN A 87 -10.37 -16.32 -12.09
C ASN A 87 -9.90 -15.96 -10.68
N GLU A 88 -10.85 -15.83 -9.75
CA GLU A 88 -10.58 -15.47 -8.35
C GLU A 88 -9.73 -16.52 -7.64
N ASP A 89 -9.91 -17.80 -7.98
CA ASP A 89 -9.17 -18.92 -7.40
C ASP A 89 -7.66 -18.80 -7.63
N ALA A 90 -7.22 -18.28 -8.77
CA ALA A 90 -5.81 -18.03 -9.04
C ALA A 90 -5.22 -16.99 -8.06
N ILE A 91 -5.99 -15.96 -7.71
CA ILE A 91 -5.56 -14.93 -6.75
C ILE A 91 -5.52 -15.51 -5.34
N ILE A 92 -6.56 -16.24 -4.93
CA ILE A 92 -6.59 -16.93 -3.63
C ILE A 92 -5.37 -17.85 -3.51
N CYS A 93 -5.12 -18.68 -4.53
CA CYS A 93 -3.99 -19.60 -4.53
C CYS A 93 -2.64 -18.88 -4.48
N SER A 94 -2.48 -17.76 -5.19
CA SER A 94 -1.28 -16.93 -5.09
C SER A 94 -1.06 -16.39 -3.67
N HIS A 95 -2.11 -16.02 -2.94
CA HIS A 95 -1.97 -15.55 -1.55
C HIS A 95 -1.72 -16.67 -0.54
N LYS A 96 -1.93 -17.94 -0.90
CA LYS A 96 -1.59 -19.09 -0.03
C LYS A 96 -0.08 -19.26 0.18
N ASP A 97 0.75 -18.55 -0.60
CA ASP A 97 2.20 -18.48 -0.39
C ASP A 97 2.60 -17.87 0.97
N ILE A 98 1.66 -17.34 1.76
CA ILE A 98 1.85 -17.04 3.20
C ILE A 98 2.46 -18.18 4.01
N ARG A 99 2.34 -19.43 3.56
CA ARG A 99 3.07 -20.59 4.11
C ARG A 99 4.57 -20.33 4.23
N SER A 100 5.13 -19.54 3.32
CA SER A 100 6.54 -19.13 3.28
C SER A 100 6.96 -18.22 4.44
N GLY A 101 6.01 -17.67 5.20
CA GLY A 101 6.27 -16.91 6.42
C GLY A 101 6.04 -15.40 6.35
N ALA A 102 5.25 -14.92 5.38
CA ALA A 102 4.88 -13.51 5.31
C ALA A 102 4.04 -13.12 6.54
N ASP A 103 4.36 -11.97 7.13
CA ASP A 103 3.59 -11.32 8.19
C ASP A 103 2.49 -10.41 7.60
N PHE A 104 2.70 -9.93 6.36
CA PHE A 104 1.79 -9.06 5.63
C PHE A 104 1.46 -9.62 4.26
N LEU A 105 0.17 -9.54 3.89
CA LEU A 105 -0.29 -9.73 2.51
C LEU A 105 -0.65 -8.39 1.89
N THR A 106 -0.24 -8.17 0.65
CA THR A 106 -0.66 -7.02 -0.15
C THR A 106 -1.90 -7.36 -0.96
N THR A 107 -2.88 -6.46 -0.97
CA THR A 107 -4.04 -6.61 -1.85
C THR A 107 -3.59 -6.41 -3.30
N VAL A 108 -4.31 -7.01 -4.24
CA VAL A 108 -4.08 -6.83 -5.68
C VAL A 108 -4.68 -5.50 -6.13
N THR A 109 -4.35 -4.38 -5.48
CA THR A 109 -5.01 -3.08 -5.73
C THR A 109 -4.09 -1.96 -6.23
N TYR A 110 -2.84 -2.29 -6.55
CA TYR A 110 -1.82 -1.35 -7.02
C TYR A 110 -2.30 -0.41 -8.12
N GLN A 111 -2.91 -0.94 -9.19
CA GLN A 111 -3.37 -0.14 -10.35
C GLN A 111 -4.88 0.21 -10.34
N VAL A 112 -5.60 -0.10 -9.25
CA VAL A 112 -7.07 -0.03 -9.29
C VAL A 112 -7.56 1.41 -9.28
N SER A 113 -8.47 1.73 -10.19
CA SER A 113 -9.34 2.91 -10.07
C SER A 113 -10.74 2.60 -10.57
N ILE A 114 -11.73 3.32 -10.06
CA ILE A 114 -13.12 3.20 -10.53
C ILE A 114 -13.19 3.45 -12.04
N GLY A 115 -12.55 4.52 -12.53
CA GLY A 115 -12.51 4.83 -13.97
C GLY A 115 -11.81 3.75 -14.80
N GLY A 116 -10.78 3.09 -14.26
CA GLY A 116 -10.12 1.96 -14.92
C GLY A 116 -11.06 0.77 -15.11
N PHE A 117 -11.82 0.42 -14.07
CA PHE A 117 -12.82 -0.64 -14.14
C PHE A 117 -13.97 -0.32 -15.08
N GLN A 118 -14.50 0.90 -15.03
CA GLN A 118 -15.52 1.36 -15.97
C GLN A 118 -15.04 1.26 -17.42
N LYS A 119 -13.80 1.67 -17.69
CA LYS A 119 -13.24 1.71 -19.04
C LYS A 119 -12.91 0.33 -19.60
N TYR A 120 -12.32 -0.57 -18.81
CA TYR A 120 -11.76 -1.82 -19.33
C TYR A 120 -12.60 -3.06 -19.01
N LEU A 121 -13.44 -3.01 -17.97
CA LEU A 121 -14.29 -4.13 -17.55
C LEU A 121 -15.79 -3.84 -17.73
N ASN A 122 -16.17 -2.65 -18.21
CA ASN A 122 -17.56 -2.21 -18.38
C ASN A 122 -18.40 -2.30 -17.10
N LEU A 123 -17.77 -2.08 -15.95
CA LEU A 123 -18.47 -2.05 -14.66
C LEU A 123 -19.05 -0.67 -14.40
N ASP A 124 -20.12 -0.57 -13.62
CA ASP A 124 -20.57 0.69 -13.05
C ASP A 124 -19.73 1.11 -11.82
N TYR A 125 -20.07 2.24 -11.20
CA TYR A 125 -19.37 2.74 -10.03
C TYR A 125 -19.44 1.76 -8.85
N ASP A 126 -20.62 1.22 -8.55
CA ASP A 126 -20.85 0.38 -7.37
C ASP A 126 -20.18 -0.99 -7.54
N GLN A 127 -20.28 -1.57 -8.74
CA GLN A 127 -19.57 -2.80 -9.11
C GLN A 127 -18.06 -2.61 -9.00
N SER A 128 -17.53 -1.49 -9.48
CA SER A 128 -16.11 -1.14 -9.38
C SER A 128 -15.66 -1.00 -7.92
N TYR A 129 -16.48 -0.35 -7.09
CA TYR A 129 -16.23 -0.13 -5.67
C TYR A 129 -16.22 -1.46 -4.89
N GLU A 130 -17.20 -2.33 -5.16
CA GLU A 130 -17.26 -3.66 -4.55
C GLU A 130 -16.13 -4.57 -5.02
N LEU A 131 -15.67 -4.44 -6.27
CA LEU A 131 -14.52 -5.20 -6.76
C LEU A 131 -13.22 -4.84 -6.03
N ILE A 132 -13.02 -3.57 -5.65
CA ILE A 132 -11.89 -3.15 -4.79
C ILE A 132 -11.98 -3.85 -3.43
N LYS A 133 -13.16 -3.85 -2.81
CA LYS A 133 -13.38 -4.51 -1.52
C LYS A 133 -13.17 -6.02 -1.62
N LYS A 134 -13.56 -6.63 -2.74
CA LYS A 134 -13.38 -8.06 -3.03
C LYS A 134 -11.91 -8.46 -2.98
N SER A 135 -10.99 -7.61 -3.44
CA SER A 135 -9.56 -7.90 -3.33
C SER A 135 -9.10 -8.13 -1.89
N VAL A 136 -9.68 -7.43 -0.91
CA VAL A 136 -9.38 -7.64 0.51
C VAL A 136 -9.98 -8.96 1.02
N MET A 137 -11.17 -9.29 0.54
CA MET A 137 -11.86 -10.54 0.91
C MET A 137 -11.10 -11.76 0.43
N VAL A 138 -10.52 -11.71 -0.77
CA VAL A 138 -9.67 -12.77 -1.32
C VAL A 138 -8.43 -13.02 -0.45
N CYS A 139 -7.74 -11.97 0.01
CA CYS A 139 -6.61 -12.13 0.94
C CYS A 139 -7.06 -12.79 2.25
N ARG A 140 -8.21 -12.39 2.81
CA ARG A 140 -8.75 -13.03 4.03
C ARG A 140 -9.10 -14.49 3.80
N GLN A 141 -9.72 -14.80 2.67
CA GLN A 141 -10.06 -16.17 2.32
C GLN A 141 -8.81 -17.04 2.25
N ALA A 142 -7.73 -16.56 1.63
CA ALA A 142 -6.46 -17.28 1.61
C ALA A 142 -5.91 -17.53 3.04
N ILE A 143 -5.96 -16.53 3.93
CA ILE A 143 -5.54 -16.68 5.33
C ILE A 143 -6.39 -17.74 6.07
N THR A 144 -7.71 -17.70 5.88
CA THR A 144 -8.65 -18.66 6.49
C THR A 144 -8.43 -20.09 5.97
N GLU A 145 -8.31 -20.27 4.66
CA GLU A 145 -8.13 -21.59 4.04
C GLU A 145 -6.79 -22.24 4.44
N GLU A 146 -5.76 -21.44 4.69
CA GLU A 146 -4.46 -21.91 5.16
C GLU A 146 -4.44 -22.27 6.65
N ASN A 147 -5.56 -22.11 7.36
CA ASN A 147 -5.69 -22.41 8.80
C ASN A 147 -4.56 -21.78 9.64
N VAL A 148 -4.15 -20.56 9.26
CA VAL A 148 -3.01 -19.87 9.90
C VAL A 148 -3.25 -19.61 11.39
N GLU A 149 -4.51 -19.60 11.84
CA GLU A 149 -4.88 -19.45 13.26
C GLU A 149 -4.16 -20.45 14.20
N ALA A 150 -3.74 -21.62 13.70
CA ALA A 150 -3.06 -22.63 14.52
C ALA A 150 -1.53 -22.58 14.49
N SER A 151 -0.89 -21.89 13.53
CA SER A 151 0.55 -22.07 13.29
C SER A 151 1.39 -20.84 12.96
N LYS A 152 0.83 -19.68 12.62
CA LYS A 152 1.61 -18.43 12.46
C LYS A 152 0.84 -17.21 12.94
N GLN A 153 1.63 -16.26 13.45
CA GLN A 153 1.24 -14.99 14.05
C GLN A 153 0.27 -14.20 13.15
N ASN A 154 -0.67 -13.49 13.77
CA ASN A 154 -1.54 -12.43 13.24
C ASN A 154 -1.13 -11.82 11.86
N ILE A 155 -1.40 -12.53 10.76
CA ILE A 155 -1.13 -12.03 9.40
C ILE A 155 -2.04 -10.83 9.17
N GLN A 156 -1.46 -9.73 8.74
CA GLN A 156 -2.18 -8.49 8.47
C GLN A 156 -2.29 -8.24 6.97
N ILE A 157 -3.33 -7.53 6.55
CA ILE A 157 -3.58 -7.21 5.14
C ILE A 157 -3.27 -5.73 4.90
N MET A 158 -2.36 -5.49 3.97
CA MET A 158 -1.99 -4.18 3.46
C MET A 158 -2.78 -3.85 2.19
N GLY A 159 -3.58 -2.79 2.25
CA GLY A 159 -4.29 -2.23 1.11
C GLY A 159 -3.34 -1.48 0.18
N SER A 160 -2.89 -2.11 -0.89
CA SER A 160 -1.98 -1.54 -1.89
C SER A 160 -2.61 -0.38 -2.64
N VAL A 161 -1.91 0.76 -2.68
CA VAL A 161 -2.28 1.97 -3.41
C VAL A 161 -1.06 2.46 -4.19
N GLY A 162 -1.04 2.14 -5.48
CA GLY A 162 -0.01 2.60 -6.41
C GLY A 162 -0.27 4.00 -6.96
N PRO A 163 0.68 4.56 -7.73
CA PRO A 163 0.62 5.93 -8.23
C PRO A 163 -0.38 6.09 -9.39
N TYR A 164 -0.88 7.30 -9.58
CA TYR A 164 -1.55 7.75 -10.79
C TYR A 164 -0.57 8.28 -11.83
N GLY A 165 0.42 9.05 -11.36
CA GLY A 165 1.25 9.93 -12.18
C GLY A 165 0.82 11.40 -12.10
N ALA A 166 1.34 12.24 -13.03
CA ALA A 166 1.17 13.70 -12.98
C ALA A 166 -0.16 14.16 -13.61
N SER A 167 -1.25 14.12 -12.85
CA SER A 167 -2.54 14.69 -13.24
C SER A 167 -3.11 15.57 -12.13
N LEU A 168 -4.03 16.46 -12.46
CA LEU A 168 -4.62 17.42 -11.53
C LEU A 168 -5.75 16.81 -10.67
N GLU A 169 -6.26 15.64 -11.03
CA GLU A 169 -7.43 15.02 -10.36
C GLU A 169 -7.06 13.93 -9.33
N LEU A 170 -5.87 14.03 -8.72
CA LEU A 170 -5.32 13.03 -7.79
C LEU A 170 -6.27 12.68 -6.65
N TYR A 171 -6.93 13.68 -6.06
CA TYR A 171 -7.80 13.44 -4.90
C TYR A 171 -9.00 12.55 -5.27
N ASN A 172 -9.74 12.92 -6.32
CA ASN A 172 -10.91 12.17 -6.77
C ASN A 172 -10.55 10.79 -7.32
N TRP A 173 -9.33 10.63 -7.85
CA TRP A 173 -8.85 9.36 -8.36
C TRP A 173 -8.47 8.37 -7.25
N HIS A 174 -7.88 8.86 -6.15
CA HIS A 174 -7.45 8.05 -5.00
C HIS A 174 -8.53 7.84 -3.96
N LYS A 175 -9.34 8.85 -3.65
CA LYS A 175 -10.28 8.83 -2.54
C LYS A 175 -11.23 7.62 -2.54
N PRO A 176 -11.89 7.25 -3.66
CA PRO A 176 -12.81 6.12 -3.67
C PRO A 176 -12.13 4.79 -3.36
N ARG A 177 -10.89 4.58 -3.84
CA ARG A 177 -10.17 3.33 -3.61
C ARG A 177 -9.72 3.19 -2.16
N ILE A 178 -9.17 4.25 -1.58
CA ILE A 178 -8.74 4.26 -0.18
C ILE A 178 -9.97 4.03 0.70
N GLN A 179 -11.08 4.72 0.41
CA GLN A 179 -12.33 4.50 1.12
C GLN A 179 -12.83 3.06 1.00
N ALA A 180 -12.74 2.43 -0.17
CA ALA A 180 -13.14 1.04 -0.37
C ALA A 180 -12.25 0.08 0.46
N LEU A 181 -10.93 0.25 0.42
CA LEU A 181 -9.97 -0.54 1.21
C LEU A 181 -10.22 -0.39 2.72
N VAL A 182 -10.41 0.84 3.20
CA VAL A 182 -10.72 1.15 4.61
C VAL A 182 -12.06 0.52 5.01
N LYS A 183 -13.11 0.64 4.19
CA LYS A 183 -14.41 0.00 4.48
C LYS A 183 -14.33 -1.53 4.45
N ALA A 184 -13.47 -2.08 3.60
CA ALA A 184 -13.14 -3.50 3.60
C ALA A 184 -12.21 -3.90 4.75
N ARG A 185 -11.81 -2.96 5.62
CA ARG A 185 -11.02 -3.18 6.85
C ARG A 185 -9.61 -3.71 6.61
N VAL A 186 -8.87 -3.15 5.66
CA VAL A 186 -7.41 -3.40 5.60
C VAL A 186 -6.76 -2.95 6.91
N ASP A 187 -5.76 -3.69 7.38
CA ASP A 187 -5.05 -3.37 8.62
C ASP A 187 -4.19 -2.11 8.44
N ILE A 188 -3.56 -1.99 7.27
CA ILE A 188 -2.66 -0.89 6.89
C ILE A 188 -2.95 -0.50 5.44
N THR A 189 -2.88 0.79 5.12
CA THR A 189 -2.91 1.28 3.73
C THR A 189 -1.47 1.45 3.25
N LEU A 190 -1.07 0.69 2.24
CA LEU A 190 0.28 0.73 1.70
C LEU A 190 0.34 1.68 0.50
N PHE A 191 0.92 2.87 0.68
CA PHE A 191 1.26 3.75 -0.44
C PHE A 191 2.59 3.33 -1.04
N GLU A 192 2.56 2.73 -2.22
CA GLU A 192 3.75 2.14 -2.85
C GLU A 192 4.06 2.75 -4.21
N THR A 193 5.36 2.81 -4.54
CA THR A 193 5.86 3.34 -5.82
C THR A 193 5.40 4.77 -6.14
N ILE A 194 5.23 5.65 -5.15
CA ILE A 194 4.77 7.03 -5.37
C ILE A 194 5.95 7.91 -5.83
N PRO A 195 6.00 8.38 -7.10
CA PRO A 195 7.15 9.12 -7.62
C PRO A 195 7.05 10.63 -7.37
N SER A 196 5.91 11.11 -6.87
CA SER A 196 5.56 12.54 -6.79
C SER A 196 5.23 12.96 -5.37
N ILE A 197 5.90 14.00 -4.88
CA ILE A 197 5.61 14.60 -3.57
C ILE A 197 4.20 15.21 -3.50
N ILE A 198 3.71 15.74 -4.63
CA ILE A 198 2.37 16.31 -4.74
C ILE A 198 1.34 15.18 -4.53
N GLU A 199 1.56 14.04 -5.17
CA GLU A 199 0.70 12.87 -5.01
C GLU A 199 0.77 12.31 -3.59
N ALA A 200 1.97 12.18 -3.01
CA ALA A 200 2.12 11.77 -1.61
C ALA A 200 1.36 12.70 -0.65
N THR A 201 1.40 14.01 -0.88
CA THR A 201 0.66 14.99 -0.06
C THR A 201 -0.85 14.80 -0.19
N VAL A 202 -1.36 14.55 -1.40
CA VAL A 202 -2.79 14.25 -1.61
C VAL A 202 -3.20 12.95 -0.91
N LEU A 203 -2.38 11.90 -0.97
CA LEU A 203 -2.64 10.63 -0.29
C LEU A 203 -2.71 10.81 1.24
N LEU A 204 -1.76 11.55 1.82
CA LEU A 204 -1.78 11.88 3.25
C LEU A 204 -3.01 12.69 3.63
N ASN A 205 -3.40 13.69 2.82
CA ASN A 205 -4.62 14.45 3.05
C ASN A 205 -5.87 13.56 3.04
N ILE A 206 -5.98 12.62 2.10
CA ILE A 206 -7.09 11.66 2.07
C ILE A 206 -7.10 10.79 3.33
N LEU A 207 -5.93 10.34 3.79
CA LEU A 207 -5.80 9.49 4.97
C LEU A 207 -6.31 10.18 6.24
N THR A 208 -6.16 11.51 6.37
CA THR A 208 -6.68 12.26 7.53
C THR A 208 -8.19 12.15 7.72
N GLU A 209 -8.95 11.83 6.67
CA GLU A 209 -10.39 11.59 6.75
C GLU A 209 -10.75 10.21 7.33
N PHE A 210 -9.75 9.35 7.55
CA PHE A 210 -9.87 8.02 8.13
C PHE A 210 -8.97 7.89 9.37
N PRO A 211 -9.27 8.59 10.48
CA PRO A 211 -8.35 8.76 11.62
C PRO A 211 -7.96 7.46 12.33
N ASN A 212 -8.72 6.37 12.13
CA ASN A 212 -8.42 5.06 12.69
C ASN A 212 -7.62 4.14 11.73
N GLN A 213 -7.36 4.59 10.50
CA GLN A 213 -6.62 3.83 9.51
C GLN A 213 -5.12 4.11 9.63
N LYS A 214 -4.31 3.05 9.67
CA LYS A 214 -2.85 3.12 9.60
C LYS A 214 -2.36 3.12 8.16
N ALA A 215 -1.24 3.77 7.89
CA ALA A 215 -0.52 3.74 6.61
C ALA A 215 1.00 3.70 6.83
#